data_AF-A0A2N1S3G3-F1
#
_entry.id   AF-A0A2N1S3G3-F1
#
_cell.length_a   1.000
_cell.length_b   1.000
_cell.length_c   1.000
_cell.angle_alpha   90.00
_cell.angle_beta   90.00
_cell.angle_gamma   90.00
#
_symmetry.space_group_name_H-M   'P 1'
#
loop_
_entity.id
_entity.type
_entity.pdbx_description
1 polymer ?
#
loop_
_entity_poly.entity_id
_entity_poly.type
_entity_poly.pdbx_seq_one_letter_code
_entity_poly.pdbx_strand_id
1 'polypeptide(L)'
;MKDLYLTGPITHNKQAEDQFGKISEILRSAGYTVVNPLELDHPAEATWETHMAIDIKAMMDVLLFGGELAMVDTHLPSKGMALEISIAVSLGVPVRPWLDYLEEALRP
;
A
#
# COMPACT_ATOMS: atom_id res chain seq x y z
N MET A 1 1.76 -12.85 -12.13
CA MET A 1 1.65 -12.42 -10.74
C MET A 1 2.09 -10.98 -10.68
N LYS A 2 1.27 -10.10 -10.12
CA LYS A 2 1.54 -8.65 -10.04
C LYS A 2 1.81 -8.30 -8.59
N ASP A 3 2.78 -7.44 -8.36
CA ASP A 3 3.16 -7.00 -7.03
C ASP A 3 2.44 -5.70 -6.71
N LEU A 4 1.85 -5.62 -5.51
CA LEU A 4 1.05 -4.49 -5.06
C LEU A 4 1.65 -3.93 -3.77
N TYR A 5 1.78 -2.61 -3.70
CA TYR A 5 2.03 -1.90 -2.45
C TYR A 5 0.72 -1.31 -1.94
N LEU A 6 0.36 -1.59 -0.68
CA LEU A 6 -0.82 -0.99 -0.05
C LEU A 6 -0.52 0.43 0.41
N THR A 7 -1.29 1.39 -0.09
CA THR A 7 -1.24 2.79 0.37
C THR A 7 -2.58 3.15 1.02
N GLY A 8 -2.55 3.90 2.13
CA GLY A 8 -3.77 4.34 2.80
C GLY A 8 -3.52 5.05 4.14
N PRO A 9 -4.58 5.58 4.77
CA PRO A 9 -4.44 6.26 6.06
C PRO A 9 -4.14 5.29 7.21
N ILE A 10 -2.95 5.43 7.81
CA ILE A 10 -2.52 4.70 9.01
C ILE A 10 -2.53 5.61 10.24
N THR A 11 -1.87 6.77 10.16
CA THR A 11 -1.81 7.73 11.26
C THR A 11 -3.23 8.16 11.66
N HIS A 12 -3.57 8.00 12.96
CA HIS A 12 -4.89 8.26 13.54
C HIS A 12 -6.04 7.34 13.08
N ASN A 13 -5.78 6.32 12.25
CA ASN A 13 -6.75 5.30 11.90
C ASN A 13 -6.62 4.10 12.85
N LYS A 14 -7.54 4.00 13.82
CA LYS A 14 -7.56 2.90 14.80
C LYS A 14 -7.85 1.52 14.20
N GLN A 15 -8.36 1.48 12.96
CA GLN A 15 -8.70 0.25 12.25
C GLN A 15 -7.63 -0.14 11.22
N ALA A 16 -6.51 0.59 11.14
CA ALA A 16 -5.51 0.40 10.10
C ALA A 16 -4.95 -1.03 10.07
N GLU A 17 -4.55 -1.59 11.22
CA GLU A 17 -4.02 -2.95 11.32
C GLU A 17 -5.02 -3.98 10.77
N ASP A 18 -6.26 -3.94 11.23
CA ASP A 18 -7.32 -4.85 10.77
C ASP A 18 -7.65 -4.68 9.28
N GLN A 19 -7.71 -3.44 8.79
CA GLN A 19 -8.05 -3.13 7.40
C GLN A 19 -6.95 -3.62 6.46
N PHE A 20 -5.71 -3.21 6.70
CA PHE A 20 -4.57 -3.59 5.86
C PHE A 20 -4.29 -5.08 5.94
N GLY A 21 -4.41 -5.70 7.13
CA GLY A 21 -4.26 -7.14 7.30
C GLY A 21 -5.26 -7.93 6.45
N LYS A 22 -6.56 -7.63 6.58
CA LYS A 22 -7.62 -8.30 5.81
C LYS A 22 -7.46 -8.10 4.30
N ILE A 23 -7.16 -6.88 3.87
CA ILE A 23 -6.97 -6.58 2.44
C ILE A 23 -5.74 -7.33 1.89
N SER A 24 -4.65 -7.37 2.67
CA SER A 24 -3.46 -8.14 2.30
C SER A 24 -3.79 -9.62 2.13
N GLU A 25 -4.49 -10.24 3.07
CA GLU A 25 -4.93 -11.64 2.99
C GLU A 25 -5.80 -11.90 1.76
N ILE A 26 -6.78 -11.03 1.48
CA ILE A 26 -7.70 -11.17 0.34
C ILE A 26 -6.93 -11.10 -0.98
N LEU A 27 -6.09 -10.08 -1.18
CA LEU A 27 -5.33 -9.90 -2.42
C LEU A 27 -4.28 -10.98 -2.61
N ARG A 28 -3.60 -11.42 -1.53
CA ARG A 28 -2.68 -12.57 -1.56
C ARG A 28 -3.41 -13.85 -1.97
N SER A 29 -4.61 -14.09 -1.43
CA SER A 29 -5.45 -15.24 -1.80
C SER A 29 -5.93 -15.18 -3.24
N ALA A 30 -6.06 -13.97 -3.82
CA ALA A 30 -6.38 -13.75 -5.23
C ALA A 30 -5.17 -13.90 -6.17
N GLY A 31 -3.96 -14.20 -5.64
CA GLY A 31 -2.76 -14.47 -6.43
C GLY A 31 -1.84 -13.28 -6.67
N TYR A 32 -2.01 -12.18 -5.94
CA TYR A 32 -1.07 -11.06 -5.92
C TYR A 32 0.03 -11.25 -4.87
N THR A 33 1.20 -10.67 -5.10
CA THR A 33 2.17 -10.40 -4.03
C THR A 33 1.80 -9.06 -3.42
N VAL A 34 1.71 -8.95 -2.10
CA VAL A 34 1.29 -7.71 -1.44
C VAL A 34 2.32 -7.29 -0.40
N VAL A 35 2.81 -6.05 -0.53
CA VAL A 35 3.61 -5.36 0.48
C VAL A 35 2.69 -4.44 1.28
N ASN A 36 2.65 -4.68 2.59
CA ASN A 36 1.83 -3.93 3.54
C ASN A 36 2.75 -3.10 4.44
N PRO A 37 2.63 -1.76 4.49
CA PRO A 37 3.47 -0.90 5.35
C PRO A 37 3.43 -1.29 6.83
N LEU A 38 2.30 -1.81 7.33
CA LEU A 38 2.17 -2.24 8.73
C LEU A 38 2.93 -3.54 9.06
N GLU A 39 3.38 -4.28 8.04
CA GLU A 39 4.20 -5.50 8.21
C GLU A 39 5.70 -5.21 8.06
N LEU A 40 6.09 -3.98 7.72
CA LEU A 40 7.49 -3.59 7.58
C LEU A 40 8.16 -3.43 8.94
N ASP A 41 9.42 -3.84 9.03
CA ASP A 41 10.23 -3.67 10.23
C ASP A 41 10.59 -2.19 10.41
N HIS A 42 10.11 -1.63 11.51
CA HIS A 42 10.30 -0.25 11.88
C HIS A 42 10.98 -0.18 13.26
N PRO A 43 11.98 0.69 13.45
CA PRO A 43 12.55 0.91 14.78
C PRO A 43 11.47 1.36 15.77
N ALA A 44 11.48 0.81 16.99
CA ALA A 44 10.42 1.05 17.99
C ALA A 44 10.20 2.54 18.33
N GLU A 45 11.26 3.35 18.27
CA GLU A 45 11.25 4.79 18.56
C GLU A 45 11.45 5.64 17.29
N ALA A 46 11.07 5.11 16.13
CA ALA A 46 11.23 5.80 14.85
C ALA A 46 10.33 7.05 14.78
N THR A 47 10.87 8.12 14.16
CA THR A 47 10.07 9.29 13.84
C THR A 47 9.18 9.01 12.64
N TRP A 48 8.13 9.82 12.45
CA TRP A 48 7.26 9.71 11.28
C TRP A 48 8.04 9.78 9.96
N GLU A 49 9.06 10.64 9.86
CA GLU A 49 9.92 10.74 8.69
C GLU A 49 10.73 9.46 8.44
N THR A 50 11.13 8.78 9.51
CA THR A 50 11.86 7.50 9.43
C THR A 50 10.94 6.39 8.93
N HIS A 51 9.71 6.33 9.46
CA HIS A 51 8.66 5.44 8.93
C HIS A 51 8.43 5.69 7.43
N MET A 52 8.17 6.95 7.05
CA MET A 52 7.93 7.28 5.64
C MET A 52 9.11 6.92 4.74
N ALA A 53 10.35 7.11 5.18
CA ALA A 53 11.53 6.74 4.38
C ALA A 53 11.61 5.21 4.15
N ILE A 54 11.28 4.41 5.17
CA ILE A 54 11.22 2.94 5.08
C ILE A 54 10.07 2.52 4.16
N ASP A 55 8.88 3.07 4.36
CA ASP A 55 7.68 2.81 3.57
C ASP A 55 7.90 3.15 2.09
N ILE A 56 8.42 4.35 1.79
CA ILE A 56 8.74 4.78 0.42
C ILE A 56 9.80 3.87 -0.20
N LYS A 57 10.83 3.46 0.55
CA LYS A 57 11.82 2.52 0.03
C LYS A 57 11.16 1.20 -0.38
N ALA A 58 10.33 0.62 0.48
CA ALA A 58 9.62 -0.64 0.18
C ALA A 58 8.65 -0.48 -1.00
N MET A 59 7.94 0.65 -1.08
CA MET A 59 7.12 1.00 -2.23
C MET A 59 7.96 1.05 -3.51
N MET A 60 9.09 1.76 -3.51
CA MET A 60 9.96 1.84 -4.68
C MET A 60 10.51 0.48 -5.11
N ASP A 61 10.83 -0.41 -4.17
CA ASP A 61 11.25 -1.78 -4.48
C ASP A 61 10.14 -2.55 -5.24
N VAL A 62 8.86 -2.35 -4.89
CA VAL A 62 7.70 -2.90 -5.63
C VAL A 62 7.59 -2.27 -7.03
N LEU A 63 7.72 -0.95 -7.12
CA LEU A 63 7.54 -0.22 -8.37
C LEU A 63 8.63 -0.51 -9.41
N LEU A 64 9.87 -0.76 -8.97
CA LEU A 64 11.01 -1.04 -9.85
C LEU A 64 10.78 -2.26 -10.76
N PHE A 65 9.96 -3.22 -10.33
CA PHE A 65 9.66 -4.44 -11.08
C PHE A 65 8.25 -4.44 -11.71
N GLY A 66 7.69 -3.25 -11.93
CA GLY A 66 6.40 -3.09 -12.59
C GLY A 66 5.20 -3.35 -11.66
N GLY A 67 5.40 -3.31 -10.35
CA GLY A 67 4.33 -3.31 -9.38
C GLY A 67 3.51 -2.02 -9.40
N GLU A 68 2.37 -2.04 -8.72
CA GLU A 68 1.40 -0.93 -8.70
C GLU A 68 0.97 -0.59 -7.26
N LEU A 69 0.26 0.52 -7.08
CA LEU A 69 -0.32 0.91 -5.78
C LEU A 69 -1.78 0.50 -5.69
N ALA A 70 -2.10 -0.26 -4.65
CA ALA A 70 -3.47 -0.59 -4.26
C ALA A 70 -3.90 0.27 -3.07
N MET A 71 -4.92 1.09 -3.29
CA MET A 71 -5.38 2.08 -2.34
C MET A 71 -6.41 1.49 -1.37
N VAL A 72 -6.13 1.60 -0.08
CA VAL A 72 -7.04 1.32 1.03
C VAL A 72 -7.84 2.59 1.34
N ASP A 73 -9.05 2.70 0.78
CA ASP A 73 -9.92 3.84 1.03
C ASP A 73 -10.51 3.79 2.45
N THR A 74 -10.27 4.84 3.23
CA THR A 74 -10.86 5.01 4.56
C THR A 74 -11.54 6.37 4.72
N HIS A 75 -11.62 7.16 3.64
CA HIS A 75 -12.11 8.55 3.63
C HIS A 75 -11.41 9.49 4.63
N LEU A 76 -10.25 9.10 5.16
CA LEU A 76 -9.46 9.91 6.09
C LEU A 76 -8.33 10.65 5.35
N PRO A 77 -8.02 11.90 5.73
CA PRO A 77 -6.85 12.58 5.20
C PRO A 77 -5.56 11.91 5.71
N SER A 78 -4.61 11.65 4.81
CA SER A 78 -3.31 11.07 5.17
C SER A 78 -2.17 11.75 4.42
N LYS A 79 -1.22 12.33 5.17
CA LYS A 79 -0.01 12.95 4.60
C LYS A 79 0.90 11.91 3.94
N GLY A 80 1.05 10.73 4.55
CA GLY A 80 1.88 9.65 4.02
C GLY A 80 1.33 9.11 2.71
N MET A 81 0.04 8.76 2.69
CA MET A 81 -0.66 8.31 1.48
C MET A 81 -0.59 9.35 0.36
N ALA A 82 -0.79 10.64 0.66
CA ALA A 82 -0.69 11.69 -0.36
C ALA A 82 0.72 11.77 -0.97
N LEU A 83 1.77 11.57 -0.16
CA LEU A 83 3.16 11.53 -0.64
C LEU A 83 3.42 10.31 -1.53
N GLU A 84 3.01 9.12 -1.10
CA GLU A 84 3.14 7.87 -1.87
C GLU A 84 2.41 7.95 -3.22
N ILE A 85 1.17 8.42 -3.23
CA ILE A 85 0.38 8.62 -4.45
C ILE A 85 1.07 9.64 -5.37
N SER A 86 1.57 10.76 -4.81
CA SER A 86 2.29 11.77 -5.60
C SER A 86 3.52 11.19 -6.28
N ILE A 87 4.29 10.32 -5.61
CA ILE A 87 5.45 9.65 -6.20
C ILE A 87 5.01 8.70 -7.31
N ALA A 88 4.04 7.82 -7.04
CA ALA A 88 3.56 6.84 -8.02
C ALA A 88 3.02 7.51 -9.28
N VAL A 89 2.18 8.54 -9.15
CA VAL A 89 1.65 9.30 -10.28
C VAL A 89 2.76 9.99 -11.07
N SER A 90 3.76 10.56 -10.39
CA SER A 90 4.90 11.21 -11.05
C SER A 90 5.76 10.23 -11.85
N LEU A 91 5.77 8.95 -11.45
CA LEU A 91 6.47 7.86 -12.14
C LEU A 91 5.59 7.17 -13.21
N GLY A 92 4.34 7.61 -13.40
CA GLY A 92 3.40 6.98 -14.33
C GLY A 92 2.88 5.62 -13.87
N VAL A 93 2.99 5.31 -12.58
CA VAL A 93 2.50 4.06 -12.01
C VAL A 93 0.99 4.16 -11.74
N PRO A 94 0.20 3.14 -12.13
CA PRO A 94 -1.21 3.05 -11.76
C PRO A 94 -1.42 3.08 -10.24
N VAL A 95 -2.37 3.91 -9.82
CA VAL A 95 -2.92 3.92 -8.46
C VAL A 95 -4.41 3.64 -8.57
N ARG A 96 -4.87 2.53 -7.98
CA ARG A 96 -6.28 2.12 -8.05
C ARG A 96 -6.79 1.67 -6.69
N PRO A 97 -8.11 1.78 -6.41
CA PRO A 97 -8.71 1.11 -5.26
C PRO A 97 -8.34 -0.37 -5.22
N TRP A 98 -8.10 -0.92 -4.03
CA TRP A 98 -7.75 -2.34 -3.88
C TRP A 98 -8.84 -3.28 -4.44
N LEU A 99 -10.11 -2.86 -4.42
CA LEU A 99 -11.24 -3.61 -4.98
C LEU A 99 -11.09 -3.83 -6.50
N ASP A 100 -10.56 -2.85 -7.25
CA ASP A 100 -10.37 -2.97 -8.69
C ASP A 100 -9.40 -4.11 -9.03
N TYR A 101 -8.39 -4.34 -8.19
CA TYR A 101 -7.46 -5.47 -8.32
C TYR A 101 -8.16 -6.79 -8.00
N LEU A 102 -8.97 -6.84 -6.96
CA LEU A 102 -9.76 -8.04 -6.65
C LEU A 102 -10.69 -8.40 -7.82
N GLU A 103 -11.40 -7.42 -8.38
CA GLU A 103 -12.26 -7.61 -9.55
C GLU A 103 -11.47 -8.01 -10.82
N GLU A 104 -10.24 -7.51 -10.99
CA GLU A 104 -9.33 -7.96 -12.06
C GLU A 104 -8.96 -9.44 -11.89
N ALA A 105 -8.62 -9.90 -10.69
CA ALA A 105 -8.25 -11.29 -10.44
C ALA A 105 -9.42 -12.28 -10.53
N LEU A 106 -10.65 -11.83 -10.26
CA LEU A 106 -11.84 -12.66 -10.33
C LEU A 106 -12.47 -12.75 -11.73
N ARG A 107 -11.95 -11.99 -12.70
CA ARG A 107 -12.43 -12.07 -14.08
C ARG A 107 -11.99 -13.40 -14.74
N PRO A 108 -12.91 -14.13 -15.38
CA PRO A 108 -12.63 -15.40 -16.04
C PRO A 108 -11.77 -15.27 -17.29
#